data_AF-A0A496TXV0-F1
#
_entry.id   AF-A0A496TXV0-F1
#
_cell.length_a   1.000
_cell.length_b   1.000
_cell.length_c   1.000
_cell.angle_alpha   90.00
_cell.angle_beta   90.00
_cell.angle_gamma   90.00
#
_symmetry.space_group_name_H-M   'P 1'
#
loop_
_entity.id
_entity.type
_entity.pdbx_description
1 polymer ?
#
loop_
_entity_poly.entity_id
_entity_poly.type
_entity_poly.pdbx_seq_one_letter_code
_entity_poly.pdbx_strand_id
1 'polypeptide(L)' 'DQSRIVVSVAAEDLTHLQQLAKKQEIPLLVLGKVTNNARLRIHHRDKLVIDLPIVQMADVYFSAIQNAMEIY' A
#
# COMPACT_ATOMS: atom_id res chain seq x y z
N ASP A 1 16.34 -11.04 8.77
CA ASP A 1 16.08 -10.44 7.44
C ASP A 1 14.99 -9.39 7.49
N GLN A 2 15.16 -8.32 6.71
CA GLN A 2 14.26 -7.14 6.66
C GLN A 2 13.79 -6.78 5.24
N SER A 3 14.09 -7.59 4.23
CA SER A 3 13.78 -7.28 2.84
C SER A 3 12.30 -7.55 2.52
N ARG A 4 11.51 -6.48 2.37
CA ARG A 4 10.11 -6.53 1.92
C ARG A 4 9.92 -5.52 0.79
N ILE A 5 9.25 -5.93 -0.28
CA ILE A 5 8.97 -5.08 -1.42
C ILE A 5 7.46 -5.09 -1.64
N VAL A 6 6.88 -3.91 -1.87
CA VAL A 6 5.50 -3.77 -2.31
C VAL A 6 5.54 -3.28 -3.76
N VAL A 7 4.83 -3.98 -4.65
CA VAL A 7 4.73 -3.64 -6.07
C VAL A 7 3.27 -3.63 -6.50
N SER A 8 2.95 -2.80 -7.49
CA SER A 8 1.70 -2.87 -8.24
C SER A 8 1.97 -3.49 -9.61
N VAL A 9 1.07 -4.34 -10.09
CA VAL A 9 1.16 -5.01 -11.38
C VAL A 9 -0.19 -4.95 -12.07
N ALA A 10 -0.20 -4.97 -13.42
CA ALA A 10 -1.43 -5.13 -14.18
C ALA A 10 -2.11 -6.46 -13.82
N ALA A 11 -3.43 -6.52 -13.89
CA ALA A 11 -4.17 -7.71 -13.43
C ALA A 11 -3.84 -8.94 -14.27
N GLU A 12 -3.66 -8.74 -15.57
CA GLU A 12 -3.24 -9.73 -16.56
C GLU A 12 -1.84 -10.33 -16.30
N ASP A 13 -0.97 -9.58 -15.62
CA ASP A 13 0.42 -9.97 -15.35
C ASP A 13 0.60 -10.66 -13.98
N LEU A 14 -0.43 -10.66 -13.13
CA LEU A 14 -0.35 -11.24 -11.78
C LEU A 14 0.06 -12.72 -11.80
N THR A 15 -0.48 -13.50 -12.74
CA THR A 15 -0.14 -14.92 -12.87
C THR A 15 1.33 -15.13 -13.22
N HIS A 16 1.90 -14.32 -14.10
CA HIS A 16 3.32 -14.38 -14.45
C HIS A 16 4.21 -14.06 -13.23
N LEU A 17 3.86 -13.04 -12.46
CA LEU A 17 4.59 -12.68 -11.24
C LEU A 17 4.54 -13.80 -10.18
N GLN A 18 3.38 -14.44 -10.01
CA GLN A 18 3.21 -15.57 -9.08
C GLN A 18 4.06 -16.79 -9.47
N GLN A 19 4.13 -17.10 -10.78
CA GLN A 19 4.97 -18.18 -11.29
C GLN A 19 6.46 -17.88 -11.07
N LEU A 20 6.88 -16.64 -11.31
CA LEU A 20 8.25 -16.20 -11.07
C LEU A 20 8.61 -16.29 -9.58
N ALA A 21 7.76 -15.77 -8.70
CA ALA A 21 7.98 -15.82 -7.25
C ALA A 21 8.10 -17.26 -6.74
N LYS A 22 7.23 -18.16 -7.22
CA LYS A 22 7.30 -19.60 -6.91
C LYS A 22 8.61 -20.23 -7.38
N LYS A 23 9.05 -19.92 -8.60
CA LYS A 23 10.32 -20.44 -9.17
C LYS A 23 11.54 -19.99 -8.36
N GLN A 24 11.50 -18.79 -7.80
CA GLN A 24 12.59 -18.21 -7.00
C GLN A 24 12.44 -18.47 -5.49
N GLU A 25 11.41 -19.22 -5.07
CA GLU A 25 11.10 -19.49 -3.66
C GLU A 25 10.90 -18.21 -2.82
N ILE A 26 10.39 -17.15 -3.46
CA ILE A 26 10.11 -15.86 -2.81
C ILE A 26 8.66 -15.84 -2.31
N PRO A 27 8.42 -15.59 -1.01
CA PRO A 27 7.07 -15.39 -0.49
C PRO A 27 6.38 -14.21 -1.19
N LEU A 28 5.19 -14.45 -1.73
CA LEU A 28 4.38 -13.45 -2.39
C LEU A 28 2.97 -13.45 -1.80
N LEU A 29 2.47 -12.25 -1.46
CA LEU A 29 1.13 -12.03 -0.94
C LEU A 29 0.43 -10.94 -1.75
N VAL A 30 -0.78 -11.23 -2.22
CA VAL A 30 -1.65 -10.22 -2.83
C VAL A 30 -2.34 -9.43 -1.72
N LEU A 31 -1.95 -8.17 -1.55
CA LEU A 31 -2.50 -7.29 -0.50
C LEU A 31 -3.87 -6.70 -0.87
N GLY A 32 -4.15 -6.54 -2.16
CA GLY A 32 -5.37 -5.91 -2.63
C GLY A 32 -5.26 -5.41 -4.08
N LYS A 33 -6.04 -4.37 -4.40
CA LYS A 33 -6.09 -3.76 -5.73
C LYS A 33 -6.01 -2.24 -5.63
N VAL A 34 -5.36 -1.62 -6.60
CA VAL A 34 -5.40 -0.16 -6.78
C VAL A 34 -6.80 0.21 -7.29
N THR A 35 -7.36 1.31 -6.77
CA THR A 35 -8.67 1.81 -7.19
C THR A 35 -8.59 3.30 -7.48
N ASN A 36 -9.57 3.84 -8.19
CA ASN A 36 -9.66 5.23 -8.57
C ASN A 36 -10.56 6.08 -7.63
N ASN A 37 -10.86 5.58 -6.43
CA ASN A 37 -11.78 6.24 -5.50
C ASN A 37 -11.12 7.26 -4.56
N ALA A 38 -9.82 7.53 -4.73
CA ALA A 38 -9.02 8.45 -3.92
C ALA A 38 -9.02 8.17 -2.40
N ARG A 39 -9.21 6.90 -1.99
CA ARG A 39 -9.23 6.49 -0.58
C ARG A 39 -8.33 5.28 -0.32
N LEU A 40 -7.64 5.29 0.82
CA LEU A 40 -6.97 4.12 1.35
C LEU A 40 -7.95 3.34 2.24
N ARG A 41 -8.24 2.10 1.85
CA ARG A 41 -9.06 1.17 2.64
C ARG A 41 -8.22 -0.04 3.05
N ILE A 42 -8.15 -0.30 4.35
CA ILE A 42 -7.49 -1.49 4.90
C ILE A 42 -8.52 -2.31 5.64
N HIS A 43 -8.59 -3.59 5.28
CA HIS A 43 -9.42 -4.58 5.95
C HIS A 43 -8.52 -5.48 6.78
N HIS A 44 -8.96 -5.80 8.00
CA HIS A 44 -8.35 -6.86 8.80
C HIS A 44 -9.41 -7.96 8.96
N ARG A 45 -9.17 -9.09 8.29
CA ARG A 45 -10.21 -10.09 8.00
C ARG A 45 -11.36 -9.42 7.23
N ASP A 46 -12.60 -9.64 7.62
CA ASP A 46 -13.78 -9.09 6.94
C ASP A 46 -14.18 -7.69 7.46
N LYS A 47 -13.39 -7.09 8.36
CA LYS A 47 -13.71 -5.78 8.97
C LYS A 47 -12.87 -4.68 8.33
N LEU A 48 -13.54 -3.63 7.83
CA LEU A 48 -12.91 -2.37 7.46
C LEU A 48 -12.38 -1.67 8.71
N VAL A 49 -11.06 -1.49 8.79
CA VAL A 49 -10.38 -0.89 9.95
C VAL A 49 -9.81 0.49 9.66
N ILE A 50 -9.45 0.77 8.41
CA ILE A 50 -9.00 2.10 7.96
C ILE A 50 -9.78 2.45 6.71
N ASP A 51 -10.36 3.65 6.68
CA ASP A 51 -10.94 4.25 5.49
C ASP A 51 -10.67 5.76 5.50
N LEU A 52 -9.59 6.19 4.83
CA LEU A 52 -9.12 7.58 4.84
C LEU A 52 -8.93 8.13 3.42
N PRO A 53 -9.24 9.43 3.18
CA PRO A 53 -8.92 10.08 1.91
C PRO A 53 -7.41 10.23 1.69
N ILE A 54 -6.94 9.89 0.49
CA ILE A 54 -5.51 10.01 0.15
C ILE A 54 -5.00 11.45 0.27
N VAL A 55 -5.82 12.43 -0.16
CA VAL A 55 -5.44 13.85 -0.11
C VAL A 55 -5.16 14.31 1.32
N GLN A 56 -5.98 13.90 2.29
CA GLN A 56 -5.78 14.24 3.71
C GLN A 56 -4.52 13.58 4.27
N MET A 57 -4.27 12.32 3.90
CA MET A 57 -3.05 11.62 4.33
C MET A 57 -1.79 12.27 3.76
N ALA A 58 -1.83 12.68 2.49
CA ALA A 58 -0.72 13.36 1.83
C ALA A 58 -0.44 14.71 2.50
N ASP A 59 -1.48 15.50 2.75
CA ASP A 59 -1.37 16.79 3.46
C ASP A 59 -0.69 16.61 4.82
N VAL A 60 -1.20 15.70 5.67
CA VAL A 60 -0.61 15.41 6.98
C VAL A 60 0.85 14.97 6.88
N TYR A 61 1.20 14.14 5.87
CA TYR A 61 2.58 13.69 5.69
C TYR A 61 3.51 14.83 5.29
N PHE A 62 3.14 15.63 4.29
CA PHE A 62 4.00 16.69 3.75
C PHE A 62 4.05 17.93 4.64
N SER A 63 2.99 18.24 5.38
CA SER A 63 2.96 19.37 6.31
C SER A 63 3.61 19.06 7.66
N ALA A 64 3.88 17.78 7.98
CA ALA A 64 4.32 17.35 9.31
C ALA A 64 5.56 18.10 9.82
N ILE A 65 6.57 18.28 8.98
CA ILE A 65 7.83 18.95 9.37
C ILE A 65 7.59 20.44 9.58
N GLN A 66 6.89 21.10 8.66
CA GLN A 66 6.57 22.53 8.79
C GLN A 66 5.80 22.79 10.09
N ASN A 67 4.75 22.02 10.34
CA ASN A 67 3.92 22.16 11.55
C ASN A 67 4.74 21.91 12.83
N ALA A 68 5.69 20.97 12.79
CA ALA A 68 6.56 20.72 13.93
C ALA A 68 7.54 21.88 14.21
N MET A 69 7.97 22.61 13.17
CA MET A 69 8.88 23.76 13.32
C MET A 69 8.16 25.05 13.74
N GLU A 70 6.91 25.26 13.31
CA GLU A 70 6.10 26.43 13.69
C GLU A 70 5.67 26.43 15.17
N ILE A 71 5.86 25.32 15.88
CA ILE A 71 5.59 25.19 17.32
C ILE A 71 6.79 25.71 18.16
N TYR A 72 7.94 26.00 17.54
CA TYR A 72 9.13 26.61 18.17
C TYR A 72 9.25 28.10 17.86
#